data_AF-A0A3L8DVR1-F1
#
_entry.id   AF-A0A3L8DVR1-F1
#
_cell.length_a   1.000
_cell.length_b   1.000
_cell.length_c   1.000
_cell.angle_alpha   90.00
_cell.angle_beta   90.00
_cell.angle_gamma   90.00
#
_symmetry.space_group_name_H-M   'P 1'
#
loop_
_entity.id
_entity.type
_entity.pdbx_description
1 polymer ?
#
loop_
_entity_poly.entity_id
_entity_poly.type
_entity_poly.pdbx_seq_one_letter_code
_entity_poly.pdbx_strand_id
1 'polypeptide(L)'
;MLKHTRINFELLTDIDMVMFIERGIRGGLSQCSHRYAQTNNKYMQSYDPSKPSSYLMYFDVNNLYGWAMCQPLPYADFRWVNDISNFNVNVIAPDSPKGYVLEVDLEYPWHLHDAHADLPFCPTRDKPPGKRQDKLLATLYDKKRYVIHYRNLQQCTHHGLRVTKIHRVLEFAQSPWLRDYIELNTRFRTAATNDFEKNLYKLMNNAVFGKTMENVRNHVDVKLVTKWNGRYGAEAMIAKPNFHSRSIFSSNLVAIEMRKLEVKFNKPIYVGMCILDISKVCLYEFHHEYMLPLYHDKCKIMYTDTDSLIYHIECENVYEQMKRDIARFDTSDYASDNIYGIPLMNKKIPGLMKDENNGAIMTEFVGLRAKMYALKVDGKKDTKKAKGVKSNVVARKITFDDYVQCLREKIEMSRDQSRITSQLHKVYTVRETKIALSPYDDKRYIVPDSTNTLPWGHLRILL
;
A
#
# COMPACT_ATOMS: atom_id res chain seq x y z
N MET A 1 -16.65 16.15 -2.78
CA MET A 1 -17.29 14.94 -2.22
C MET A 1 -18.57 15.27 -1.47
N LEU A 2 -18.56 15.74 -0.21
CA LEU A 2 -19.79 15.94 0.60
C LEU A 2 -20.89 16.76 -0.10
N LYS A 3 -20.52 17.90 -0.72
CA LYS A 3 -21.46 18.73 -1.50
C LYS A 3 -22.13 17.98 -2.66
N HIS A 4 -21.40 17.05 -3.29
CA HIS A 4 -21.86 16.30 -4.45
C HIS A 4 -22.73 15.11 -4.02
N THR A 5 -22.25 14.33 -3.05
CA THR A 5 -22.94 13.10 -2.60
C THR A 5 -24.09 13.38 -1.65
N ARG A 6 -24.10 14.56 -0.99
CA ARG A 6 -25.06 14.94 0.07
C ARG A 6 -25.13 13.94 1.23
N ILE A 7 -24.12 13.09 1.35
CA ILE A 7 -24.03 12.10 2.41
C ILE A 7 -23.89 12.80 3.77
N ASN A 8 -24.57 12.26 4.78
CA ASN A 8 -24.39 12.65 6.17
C ASN A 8 -23.72 11.49 6.91
N PHE A 9 -22.62 11.77 7.59
CA PHE A 9 -21.86 10.77 8.34
C PHE A 9 -22.27 10.81 9.81
N GLU A 10 -22.68 9.66 10.33
CA GLU A 10 -22.72 9.47 11.77
C GLU A 10 -21.30 9.47 12.32
N LEU A 11 -21.08 10.20 13.41
CA LEU A 11 -19.82 10.16 14.13
C LEU A 11 -19.89 9.09 15.23
N LEU A 12 -18.84 8.30 15.36
CA LEU A 12 -18.73 7.34 16.45
C LEU A 12 -18.67 8.09 17.79
N THR A 13 -19.64 7.83 18.65
CA THR A 13 -19.74 8.41 20.01
C THR A 13 -19.17 7.48 21.08
N ASP A 14 -19.12 6.19 20.80
CA ASP A 14 -18.47 5.18 21.64
C ASP A 14 -16.95 5.13 21.38
N ILE A 15 -16.15 5.35 22.43
CA ILE A 15 -14.69 5.31 22.35
C ILE A 15 -14.16 3.92 21.98
N ASP A 16 -14.87 2.85 22.37
CA ASP A 16 -14.47 1.49 22.03
C ASP A 16 -14.61 1.23 20.53
N MET A 17 -15.65 1.78 19.88
CA MET A 17 -15.78 1.73 18.42
C MET A 17 -14.67 2.51 17.73
N VAL A 18 -14.30 3.68 18.24
CA VAL A 18 -13.17 4.47 17.70
C VAL A 18 -11.88 3.66 17.77
N MET A 19 -11.52 3.15 18.96
CA MET A 19 -10.30 2.37 19.15
C MET A 19 -10.31 1.07 18.34
N PHE A 20 -11.47 0.43 18.21
CA PHE A 20 -11.66 -0.76 17.39
C PHE A 20 -11.37 -0.48 15.91
N ILE A 21 -11.95 0.58 15.34
CA ILE A 21 -11.70 0.97 13.95
C ILE A 21 -10.24 1.37 13.73
N GLU A 22 -9.62 2.09 14.67
CA GLU A 22 -8.20 2.48 14.55
C GLU A 22 -7.26 1.28 14.51
N ARG A 23 -7.54 0.23 15.29
CA ARG A 23 -6.81 -1.05 15.23
C ARG A 23 -6.99 -1.79 13.88
N GLY A 24 -8.06 -1.46 13.16
CA GLY A 24 -8.33 -1.90 11.79
C GLY A 24 -7.49 -1.22 10.71
N ILE A 25 -6.95 -0.02 10.96
CA ILE A 25 -6.31 0.80 9.94
C ILE A 25 -4.92 0.25 9.58
N ARG A 26 -4.81 -0.33 8.38
CA ARG A 26 -3.56 -0.87 7.82
C ARG A 26 -3.40 -0.42 6.36
N GLY A 27 -2.37 0.38 6.13
CA GLY A 27 -2.06 0.96 4.82
C GLY A 27 -1.71 -0.06 3.73
N GLY A 28 -1.27 0.45 2.57
CA GLY A 28 -0.81 -0.40 1.46
C GLY A 28 0.37 -1.30 1.84
N LEU A 29 0.29 -2.56 1.44
CA LEU A 29 1.38 -3.52 1.61
C LEU A 29 2.53 -3.17 0.66
N SER A 30 3.76 -3.29 1.11
CA SER A 30 4.92 -3.22 0.22
C SER A 30 6.00 -4.17 0.70
N GLN A 31 6.45 -5.04 -0.20
CA GLN A 31 7.44 -6.08 0.06
C GLN A 31 8.14 -6.52 -1.23
N CYS A 32 9.31 -7.11 -1.07
CA CYS A 32 10.07 -7.76 -2.13
C CYS A 32 10.07 -9.27 -1.83
N SER A 33 9.31 -10.07 -2.57
CA SER A 33 9.18 -11.51 -2.28
C SER A 33 10.31 -12.31 -2.98
N HIS A 34 10.68 -11.91 -4.19
CA HIS A 34 11.87 -12.41 -4.88
C HIS A 34 12.77 -11.25 -5.30
N ARG A 35 14.08 -11.43 -5.16
CA ARG A 35 15.04 -10.31 -5.16
C ARG A 35 15.77 -10.12 -6.48
N TYR A 36 15.68 -11.08 -7.39
CA TYR A 36 16.32 -10.99 -8.70
C TYR A 36 15.61 -11.88 -9.71
N ALA A 37 15.43 -11.38 -10.92
CA ALA A 37 15.02 -12.19 -12.06
C ALA A 37 15.54 -11.54 -13.36
N GLN A 38 15.82 -12.40 -14.34
CA GLN A 38 16.13 -12.01 -15.71
C GLN A 38 15.23 -12.83 -16.61
N THR A 39 14.67 -12.17 -17.62
CA THR A 39 13.63 -12.76 -18.46
C THR A 39 14.22 -13.39 -19.72
N ASN A 40 13.60 -14.47 -20.21
CA ASN A 40 13.85 -15.05 -21.54
C ASN A 40 12.62 -14.83 -22.43
N ASN A 41 12.32 -13.57 -22.75
CA ASN A 41 11.11 -13.19 -23.47
C ASN A 41 11.31 -13.39 -24.99
N LYS A 42 10.35 -14.05 -25.66
CA LYS A 42 10.39 -14.38 -27.09
C LYS A 42 10.61 -13.20 -28.02
N TYR A 43 10.23 -12.00 -27.57
CA TYR A 43 10.33 -10.77 -28.35
C TYR A 43 11.65 -10.02 -28.12
N MET A 44 12.56 -10.54 -27.30
CA MET A 44 13.89 -9.97 -27.09
C MET A 44 14.86 -10.41 -28.19
N GLN A 45 15.80 -9.53 -28.55
CA GLN A 45 16.90 -9.86 -29.46
C GLN A 45 17.81 -10.98 -28.91
N SER A 46 17.96 -11.04 -27.59
CA SER A 46 18.76 -12.06 -26.89
C SER A 46 17.94 -13.28 -26.46
N TYR A 47 16.79 -13.53 -27.08
CA TYR A 47 15.95 -14.69 -26.77
C TYR A 47 16.69 -15.99 -27.07
N ASP A 48 16.65 -16.90 -26.10
CA ASP A 48 17.23 -18.24 -26.21
C ASP A 48 16.10 -19.27 -26.39
N PRO A 49 15.90 -19.81 -27.60
CA PRO A 49 14.82 -20.79 -27.87
C PRO A 49 15.05 -22.13 -27.19
N SER A 50 16.25 -22.40 -26.66
CA SER A 50 16.53 -23.62 -25.89
C SER A 50 16.00 -23.58 -24.45
N LYS A 51 15.66 -22.38 -23.96
CA LYS A 51 15.12 -22.16 -22.62
C LYS A 51 13.62 -21.87 -22.66
N PRO A 52 12.87 -22.21 -21.61
CA PRO A 52 11.48 -21.78 -21.46
C PRO A 52 11.36 -20.26 -21.60
N SER A 53 10.27 -19.81 -22.22
CA SER A 53 9.99 -18.39 -22.32
C SER A 53 9.51 -17.85 -20.99
N SER A 54 10.08 -16.71 -20.57
CA SER A 54 9.66 -16.03 -19.35
C SER A 54 9.52 -14.53 -19.57
N TYR A 55 8.67 -13.91 -18.74
CA TYR A 55 8.24 -12.52 -18.84
C TYR A 55 8.30 -11.84 -17.47
N LEU A 56 8.87 -10.63 -17.41
CA LEU A 56 8.72 -9.73 -16.28
C LEU A 56 7.62 -8.71 -16.57
N MET A 57 6.48 -8.85 -15.90
CA MET A 57 5.31 -7.98 -16.09
C MET A 57 5.11 -7.05 -14.91
N TYR A 58 4.90 -5.75 -15.17
CA TYR A 58 4.65 -4.75 -14.14
C TYR A 58 3.21 -4.27 -14.19
N PHE A 59 2.34 -4.93 -13.43
CA PHE A 59 0.93 -4.58 -13.36
C PHE A 59 0.65 -3.60 -12.23
N ASP A 60 -0.17 -2.58 -12.51
CA ASP A 60 -0.61 -1.57 -11.55
C ASP A 60 -2.12 -1.39 -11.67
N VAL A 61 -2.83 -1.40 -10.53
CA VAL A 61 -4.29 -1.20 -10.54
C VAL A 61 -4.60 0.24 -10.83
N ASN A 62 -5.41 0.48 -11.86
CA ASN A 62 -5.98 1.79 -12.12
C ASN A 62 -6.80 2.28 -10.91
N ASN A 63 -6.28 3.29 -10.22
CA ASN A 63 -6.99 3.98 -9.14
C ASN A 63 -7.58 3.02 -8.09
N LEU A 64 -6.73 2.16 -7.51
CA LEU A 64 -7.15 1.12 -6.55
C LEU A 64 -8.09 1.62 -5.45
N TYR A 65 -7.71 2.72 -4.78
CA TYR A 65 -8.57 3.29 -3.73
C TYR A 65 -9.85 3.89 -4.30
N GLY A 66 -9.82 4.45 -5.51
CA GLY A 66 -11.05 4.88 -6.19
C GLY A 66 -11.99 3.73 -6.51
N TRP A 67 -11.46 2.57 -6.94
CA TRP A 67 -12.27 1.36 -7.11
C TRP A 67 -12.93 0.93 -5.80
N ALA A 68 -12.18 0.94 -4.69
CA ALA A 68 -12.70 0.63 -3.37
C ALA A 68 -13.75 1.66 -2.91
N MET A 69 -13.59 2.92 -3.28
CA MET A 69 -14.57 3.98 -3.03
C MET A 69 -15.86 3.82 -3.82
N CYS A 70 -15.86 3.09 -4.95
CA CYS A 70 -17.07 2.77 -5.69
C CYS A 70 -17.87 1.61 -5.08
N GLN A 71 -17.33 0.94 -4.06
CA GLN A 71 -17.99 -0.16 -3.35
C GLN A 71 -18.92 0.39 -2.26
N PRO A 72 -19.84 -0.42 -1.72
CA PRO A 72 -20.59 -0.05 -0.53
C PRO A 72 -19.66 0.30 0.63
N LEU A 73 -19.87 1.48 1.20
CA LEU A 73 -19.07 2.02 2.31
C LEU A 73 -19.97 2.41 3.49
N PRO A 74 -19.49 2.25 4.73
CA PRO A 74 -20.21 2.67 5.94
C PRO A 74 -20.56 4.16 5.94
N TYR A 75 -21.71 4.51 6.53
CA TYR A 75 -22.07 5.92 6.77
C TYR A 75 -22.88 6.17 8.06
N ALA A 76 -23.61 5.19 8.59
CA ALA A 76 -24.48 5.35 9.76
C ALA A 76 -24.84 4.00 10.43
N ASP A 77 -25.68 4.07 11.47
CA ASP A 77 -26.29 2.96 12.21
C ASP A 77 -25.26 2.03 12.86
N PHE A 78 -24.23 2.61 13.47
CA PHE A 78 -23.16 1.84 14.10
C PHE A 78 -23.64 1.21 15.40
N ARG A 79 -23.58 -0.12 15.47
CA ARG A 79 -23.95 -0.86 16.70
C ARG A 79 -23.16 -2.14 16.87
N TRP A 80 -22.83 -2.45 18.12
CA TRP A 80 -22.29 -3.75 18.49
C TRP A 80 -23.39 -4.81 18.32
N VAL A 81 -23.05 -5.95 17.74
CA VAL A 81 -23.94 -7.12 17.67
C VAL A 81 -23.90 -7.83 19.03
N ASN A 82 -25.06 -8.00 19.66
CA ASN A 82 -25.16 -8.58 21.01
C ASN A 82 -24.92 -10.10 21.03
N ASP A 83 -25.51 -10.84 20.08
CA ASP A 83 -25.32 -12.28 19.96
C ASP A 83 -24.53 -12.61 18.69
N ILE A 84 -23.31 -13.10 18.88
CA ILE A 84 -22.38 -13.46 17.80
C ILE A 84 -22.16 -14.98 17.72
N SER A 85 -22.85 -15.78 18.53
CA SER A 85 -22.64 -17.23 18.64
C SER A 85 -22.79 -17.96 17.30
N ASN A 86 -23.74 -17.50 16.47
CA ASN A 86 -24.04 -18.05 15.15
C ASN A 86 -23.75 -17.07 14.01
N PHE A 87 -22.88 -16.07 14.24
CA PHE A 87 -22.60 -15.06 13.21
C PHE A 87 -21.83 -15.68 12.04
N ASN A 88 -22.49 -15.78 10.88
CA ASN A 88 -21.89 -16.29 9.66
C ASN A 88 -21.57 -15.14 8.70
N VAL A 89 -20.28 -14.82 8.56
CA VAL A 89 -19.85 -13.74 7.66
C VAL A 89 -20.04 -14.10 6.18
N ASN A 90 -20.04 -15.38 5.82
CA ASN A 90 -20.03 -15.84 4.42
C ASN A 90 -21.38 -15.73 3.72
N VAL A 91 -22.48 -15.54 4.46
CA VAL A 91 -23.83 -15.37 3.87
C VAL A 91 -24.15 -13.91 3.55
N ILE A 92 -23.27 -12.97 3.88
CA ILE A 92 -23.52 -11.54 3.70
C ILE A 92 -23.17 -11.14 2.27
N ALA A 93 -24.17 -10.72 1.51
CA ALA A 93 -23.97 -10.25 0.15
C ALA A 93 -23.10 -8.97 0.10
N PRO A 94 -22.23 -8.79 -0.92
CA PRO A 94 -21.40 -7.59 -1.05
C PRO A 94 -22.20 -6.28 -1.18
N ASP A 95 -23.43 -6.34 -1.68
CA ASP A 95 -24.37 -5.23 -1.89
C ASP A 95 -25.45 -5.12 -0.80
N SER A 96 -25.33 -5.93 0.26
CA SER A 96 -26.19 -5.84 1.44
C SER A 96 -26.23 -4.40 1.96
N PRO A 97 -27.42 -3.88 2.37
CA PRO A 97 -27.54 -2.54 2.97
C PRO A 97 -26.80 -2.44 4.31
N LYS A 98 -26.44 -3.59 4.91
CA LYS A 98 -25.66 -3.69 6.13
C LYS A 98 -24.29 -4.31 5.87
N GLY A 99 -23.27 -3.69 6.44
CA GLY A 99 -21.90 -4.18 6.44
C GLY A 99 -21.39 -4.40 7.86
N TYR A 100 -20.22 -5.04 7.97
CA TYR A 100 -19.64 -5.42 9.25
C TYR A 100 -18.12 -5.28 9.29
N VAL A 101 -17.59 -4.96 10.47
CA VAL A 101 -16.18 -5.10 10.81
C VAL A 101 -16.09 -6.01 12.04
N LEU A 102 -15.21 -7.01 11.97
CA LEU A 102 -15.11 -8.06 12.99
C LEU A 102 -13.75 -8.04 13.69
N GLU A 103 -13.72 -8.36 14.98
CA GLU A 103 -12.51 -8.78 15.70
C GLU A 103 -12.44 -10.31 15.72
N VAL A 104 -11.45 -10.91 15.05
CA VAL A 104 -11.36 -12.36 14.90
C VAL A 104 -9.99 -12.92 15.24
N ASP A 105 -9.94 -14.17 15.67
CA ASP A 105 -8.74 -14.99 15.60
C ASP A 105 -8.77 -15.82 14.30
N LEU A 106 -7.69 -15.75 13.53
CA LEU A 106 -7.51 -16.48 12.28
C LEU A 106 -6.35 -17.46 12.43
N GLU A 107 -6.63 -18.74 12.23
CA GLU A 107 -5.60 -19.75 12.01
C GLU A 107 -5.12 -19.65 10.56
N TYR A 108 -3.80 -19.75 10.38
CA TYR A 108 -3.15 -19.83 9.07
C TYR A 108 -2.62 -21.25 8.84
N PRO A 109 -3.37 -22.13 8.15
CA PRO A 109 -2.95 -23.51 7.96
C PRO A 109 -1.62 -23.65 7.21
N TRP A 110 -0.75 -24.54 7.72
CA TRP A 110 0.60 -24.75 7.18
C TRP A 110 0.62 -25.17 5.70
N HIS A 111 -0.39 -25.90 5.23
CA HIS A 111 -0.48 -26.35 3.84
C HIS A 111 -0.73 -25.20 2.84
N LEU A 112 -1.12 -24.02 3.32
CA LEU A 112 -1.29 -22.81 2.50
C LEU A 112 0.01 -21.98 2.40
N HIS A 113 1.04 -22.32 3.17
CA HIS A 113 2.24 -21.48 3.29
C HIS A 113 2.94 -21.25 1.95
N ASP A 114 3.12 -22.30 1.16
CA ASP A 114 3.77 -22.20 -0.15
C ASP A 114 2.89 -21.41 -1.14
N ALA A 115 1.58 -21.70 -1.19
CA ALA A 115 0.64 -21.05 -2.10
C ALA A 115 0.47 -19.54 -1.81
N HIS A 116 0.55 -19.14 -0.54
CA HIS A 116 0.38 -17.75 -0.13
C HIS A 116 1.71 -17.03 0.11
N ALA A 117 2.86 -17.66 -0.15
CA ALA A 117 4.17 -17.12 0.20
C ALA A 117 4.41 -15.73 -0.40
N ASP A 118 3.96 -15.52 -1.63
CA ASP A 118 4.20 -14.30 -2.40
C ASP A 118 3.34 -13.13 -1.95
N LEU A 119 2.08 -13.39 -1.59
CA LEU A 119 1.12 -12.40 -1.12
C LEU A 119 0.23 -12.93 0.02
N PRO A 120 0.78 -13.04 1.25
CA PRO A 120 0.01 -13.51 2.41
C PRO A 120 -1.17 -12.61 2.76
N PHE A 121 -2.30 -13.20 3.14
CA PHE A 121 -3.46 -12.48 3.69
C PHE A 121 -3.20 -11.83 5.06
N CYS A 122 -4.04 -10.86 5.41
CA CYS A 122 -4.12 -10.22 6.73
C CYS A 122 -2.77 -9.63 7.24
N PRO A 123 -2.15 -8.68 6.53
CA PRO A 123 -0.89 -8.09 6.98
C PRO A 123 -1.06 -7.38 8.34
N THR A 124 -0.08 -7.52 9.23
CA THR A 124 -0.10 -6.96 10.60
C THR A 124 0.92 -5.85 10.78
N ARG A 125 0.62 -4.89 11.67
CA ARG A 125 1.63 -3.96 12.18
C ARG A 125 2.33 -4.61 13.35
N ASP A 126 3.58 -5.00 13.16
CA ASP A 126 4.37 -5.67 14.19
C ASP A 126 5.87 -5.41 13.98
N LYS A 127 6.66 -5.76 14.99
CA LYS A 127 8.12 -5.69 14.94
C LYS A 127 8.64 -6.93 14.23
N PRO A 128 9.42 -6.76 13.15
CA PRO A 128 10.13 -7.90 12.60
C PRO A 128 11.09 -8.54 13.63
N PRO A 129 11.40 -9.84 13.52
CA PRO A 129 12.33 -10.50 14.42
C PRO A 129 13.64 -9.74 14.60
N GLY A 130 14.04 -9.51 15.86
CA GLY A 130 15.25 -8.76 16.20
C GLY A 130 15.20 -7.25 15.96
N LYS A 131 14.04 -6.67 15.60
CA LYS A 131 13.88 -5.21 15.36
C LYS A 131 13.00 -4.56 16.42
N ARG A 132 13.19 -3.23 16.59
CA ARG A 132 12.46 -2.42 17.57
C ARG A 132 11.28 -1.64 16.98
N GLN A 133 11.27 -1.42 15.67
CA GLN A 133 10.30 -0.57 14.99
C GLN A 133 9.20 -1.41 14.34
N ASP A 134 7.95 -1.00 14.54
CA ASP A 134 6.80 -1.63 13.89
C ASP A 134 6.83 -1.38 12.38
N LYS A 135 6.48 -2.42 11.62
CA LYS A 135 6.30 -2.38 10.17
C LYS A 135 5.02 -3.10 9.81
N LEU A 136 4.47 -2.76 8.66
CA LEU A 136 3.42 -3.58 8.05
C LEU A 136 4.08 -4.81 7.41
N LEU A 137 3.77 -5.99 7.96
CA LEU A 137 4.32 -7.29 7.61
C LEU A 137 3.21 -8.19 7.06
N ALA A 138 3.43 -8.83 5.92
CA ALA A 138 2.59 -9.94 5.47
C ALA A 138 3.24 -11.24 5.97
N THR A 139 2.73 -11.78 7.06
CA THR A 139 3.25 -12.99 7.72
C THR A 139 2.28 -14.15 7.57
N LEU A 140 2.79 -15.37 7.74
CA LEU A 140 2.01 -16.61 7.75
C LEU A 140 1.69 -17.09 9.18
N TYR A 141 1.94 -16.27 10.20
CA TYR A 141 1.50 -16.57 11.56
C TYR A 141 -0.02 -16.54 11.70
N ASP A 142 -0.56 -17.25 12.68
CA ASP A 142 -1.92 -17.01 13.16
C ASP A 142 -2.11 -15.54 13.53
N LYS A 143 -3.33 -15.04 13.31
CA LYS A 143 -3.72 -13.68 13.68
C LYS A 143 -4.60 -13.74 14.91
N LYS A 144 -4.27 -12.97 15.94
CA LYS A 144 -5.07 -12.84 17.16
C LYS A 144 -5.73 -11.49 17.21
N ARG A 145 -7.02 -11.46 17.54
CA ARG A 145 -7.83 -10.24 17.69
C ARG A 145 -7.66 -9.27 16.51
N TYR A 146 -7.62 -9.82 15.30
CA TYR A 146 -7.44 -9.07 14.07
C TYR A 146 -8.74 -8.37 13.68
N VAL A 147 -8.68 -7.07 13.41
CA VAL A 147 -9.86 -6.26 13.06
C VAL A 147 -10.00 -6.16 11.54
N ILE A 148 -11.05 -6.70 10.95
CA ILE A 148 -11.15 -6.87 9.49
C ILE A 148 -12.54 -6.53 8.97
N HIS A 149 -12.58 -5.88 7.81
CA HIS A 149 -13.83 -5.68 7.07
C HIS A 149 -14.37 -7.02 6.55
N TYR A 150 -15.69 -7.23 6.64
CA TYR A 150 -16.32 -8.52 6.33
C TYR A 150 -15.95 -9.07 4.93
N ARG A 151 -15.89 -8.24 3.89
CA ARG A 151 -15.50 -8.67 2.54
C ARG A 151 -14.07 -9.21 2.45
N ASN A 152 -13.15 -8.58 3.18
CA ASN A 152 -11.76 -9.05 3.23
C ASN A 152 -11.68 -10.37 4.03
N LEU A 153 -12.48 -10.50 5.09
CA LEU A 153 -12.60 -11.76 5.84
C LEU A 153 -13.16 -12.89 4.96
N GLN A 154 -14.22 -12.64 4.20
CA GLN A 154 -14.81 -13.60 3.26
C GLN A 154 -13.76 -14.13 2.28
N GLN A 155 -12.98 -13.24 1.65
CA GLN A 155 -11.91 -13.64 0.73
C GLN A 155 -10.84 -14.47 1.44
N CYS A 156 -10.39 -14.07 2.64
CA CYS A 156 -9.41 -14.84 3.41
C CYS A 156 -9.92 -16.25 3.73
N THR A 157 -11.17 -16.39 4.14
CA THR A 157 -11.78 -17.70 4.46
C THR A 157 -12.05 -18.54 3.23
N HIS A 158 -12.38 -17.91 2.09
CA HIS A 158 -12.52 -18.58 0.80
C HIS A 158 -11.19 -19.23 0.37
N HIS A 159 -10.07 -18.55 0.65
CA HIS A 159 -8.71 -19.08 0.44
C HIS A 159 -8.16 -19.90 1.61
N GLY A 160 -9.03 -20.43 2.49
CA GLY A 160 -8.67 -21.48 3.44
C GLY A 160 -8.18 -21.03 4.81
N LEU A 161 -8.06 -19.73 5.10
CA LEU A 161 -7.85 -19.27 6.48
C LEU A 161 -9.07 -19.63 7.33
N ARG A 162 -8.85 -20.03 8.59
CA ARG A 162 -9.93 -20.51 9.46
C ARG A 162 -10.20 -19.51 10.58
N VAL A 163 -11.45 -19.08 10.71
CA VAL A 163 -11.88 -18.30 11.87
C VAL A 163 -11.99 -19.26 13.05
N THR A 164 -11.13 -19.09 14.05
CA THR A 164 -11.15 -19.90 15.28
C THR A 164 -11.99 -19.25 16.38
N LYS A 165 -12.13 -17.93 16.34
CA LYS A 165 -12.95 -17.17 17.30
C LYS A 165 -13.39 -15.83 16.72
N ILE A 166 -14.65 -15.47 16.94
CA ILE A 166 -15.15 -14.11 16.77
C ILE A 166 -15.26 -13.49 18.17
N HIS A 167 -14.61 -12.35 18.40
CA HIS A 167 -14.64 -11.66 19.69
C HIS A 167 -15.72 -10.57 19.72
N ARG A 168 -15.84 -9.79 18.64
CA ARG A 168 -16.78 -8.68 18.52
C ARG A 168 -17.15 -8.44 17.06
N VAL A 169 -18.36 -7.95 16.82
CA VAL A 169 -18.85 -7.57 15.50
C VAL A 169 -19.49 -6.19 15.59
N LEU A 170 -19.02 -5.27 14.76
CA LEU A 170 -19.61 -3.94 14.57
C LEU A 170 -20.43 -3.97 13.28
N GLU A 171 -21.74 -3.78 13.39
CA GLU A 171 -22.66 -3.61 12.27
C GLU A 171 -22.79 -2.12 11.91
N PHE A 172 -23.01 -1.82 10.62
CA PHE A 172 -23.31 -0.48 10.12
C PHE A 172 -24.16 -0.52 8.85
N ALA A 173 -24.86 0.58 8.56
CA ALA A 173 -25.46 0.84 7.26
C ALA A 173 -24.37 1.22 6.24
N GLN A 174 -24.48 0.66 5.03
CA GLN A 174 -23.56 0.93 3.93
C GLN A 174 -24.29 1.12 2.60
N SER A 175 -23.70 1.88 1.69
CA SER A 175 -24.18 2.07 0.33
C SER A 175 -23.03 2.55 -0.57
N PRO A 176 -23.11 2.44 -1.90
CA PRO A 176 -22.07 2.94 -2.81
C PRO A 176 -22.11 4.47 -2.98
N TRP A 177 -22.29 5.23 -1.89
CA TRP A 177 -22.56 6.68 -1.89
C TRP A 177 -21.45 7.55 -2.50
N LEU A 178 -20.25 7.00 -2.70
CA LEU A 178 -19.11 7.73 -3.28
C LEU A 178 -18.89 7.41 -4.77
N ARG A 179 -19.58 6.41 -5.33
CA ARG A 179 -19.39 5.93 -6.70
C ARG A 179 -19.50 7.04 -7.73
N ASP A 180 -20.62 7.77 -7.73
CA ASP A 180 -20.90 8.82 -8.73
C ASP A 180 -19.83 9.91 -8.73
N TYR A 181 -19.27 10.25 -7.57
CA TYR A 181 -18.20 11.23 -7.44
C TYR A 181 -16.88 10.73 -8.06
N ILE A 182 -16.54 9.45 -7.84
CA ILE A 182 -15.33 8.84 -8.43
C ILE A 182 -15.47 8.70 -9.94
N GLU A 183 -16.64 8.27 -10.42
CA GLU A 183 -16.94 8.17 -11.85
C GLU A 183 -16.92 9.53 -12.54
N LEU A 184 -17.45 10.57 -11.89
CA LEU A 184 -17.34 11.96 -12.37
C LEU A 184 -15.89 12.40 -12.51
N ASN A 185 -15.08 12.23 -11.47
CA ASN A 185 -13.66 12.61 -11.51
C ASN A 185 -12.85 11.76 -12.51
N THR A 186 -13.23 10.50 -12.70
CA THR A 186 -12.61 9.62 -13.69
C THR A 186 -12.91 10.10 -15.10
N ARG A 187 -14.16 10.46 -15.41
CA ARG A 187 -14.55 11.07 -16.70
C ARG A 187 -13.76 12.34 -16.97
N PHE A 188 -13.69 13.26 -16.00
CA PHE A 188 -12.89 14.48 -16.16
C PHE A 188 -11.40 14.19 -16.36
N ARG A 189 -10.84 13.25 -15.61
CA ARG A 189 -9.43 12.84 -15.76
C ARG A 189 -9.14 12.18 -17.11
N THR A 190 -10.11 11.48 -17.69
CA THR A 190 -9.99 10.89 -19.03
C THR A 190 -10.07 11.94 -20.13
N ALA A 191 -10.95 12.93 -19.99
CA ALA A 191 -11.10 14.04 -20.93
C ALA A 191 -9.96 15.09 -20.84
N ALA A 192 -9.29 15.20 -19.70
CA ALA A 192 -8.21 16.15 -19.48
C ALA A 192 -7.04 15.98 -20.47
N THR A 193 -6.69 17.08 -21.15
CA THR A 193 -5.61 17.12 -22.14
C THR A 193 -4.25 17.50 -21.52
N ASN A 194 -4.27 18.24 -20.41
CA ASN A 194 -3.07 18.70 -19.71
C ASN A 194 -2.82 17.96 -18.40
N ASP A 195 -1.57 17.98 -17.93
CA ASP A 195 -1.17 17.25 -16.72
C ASP A 195 -1.68 17.90 -15.43
N PHE A 196 -1.94 19.21 -15.44
CA PHE A 196 -2.51 19.89 -14.28
C PHE A 196 -3.90 19.34 -13.94
N GLU A 197 -4.81 19.31 -14.91
CA GLU A 197 -6.17 18.78 -14.73
C GLU A 197 -6.15 17.30 -14.36
N LYS A 198 -5.33 16.48 -15.04
CA LYS A 198 -5.18 15.05 -14.71
C LYS A 198 -4.76 14.87 -13.25
N ASN A 199 -3.82 15.69 -12.77
CA ASN A 199 -3.35 15.65 -11.38
C ASN A 199 -4.37 16.21 -10.39
N LEU A 200 -5.14 17.24 -10.77
CA LEU A 200 -6.20 17.81 -9.95
C LEU A 200 -7.29 16.78 -9.66
N TYR A 201 -7.85 16.12 -10.67
CA TYR A 201 -8.90 15.11 -10.47
C TYR A 201 -8.38 13.86 -9.75
N LYS A 202 -7.10 13.49 -9.99
CA LYS A 202 -6.43 12.44 -9.20
C LYS A 202 -6.34 12.82 -7.72
N LEU A 203 -5.97 14.06 -7.42
CA LEU A 203 -5.89 14.57 -6.04
C LEU A 203 -7.28 14.62 -5.40
N MET A 204 -8.32 15.03 -6.12
CA MET A 204 -9.69 15.06 -5.59
C MET A 204 -10.16 13.69 -5.11
N ASN A 205 -9.83 12.61 -5.82
CA ASN A 205 -10.11 11.24 -5.37
C ASN A 205 -9.27 10.88 -4.13
N ASN A 206 -7.95 11.04 -4.21
CA ASN A 206 -7.02 10.63 -3.15
C ASN A 206 -7.22 11.41 -1.83
N ALA A 207 -7.64 12.68 -1.92
CA ALA A 207 -7.84 13.54 -0.76
C ALA A 207 -9.02 13.08 0.11
N VAL A 208 -10.05 12.45 -0.47
CA VAL A 208 -11.20 11.93 0.30
C VAL A 208 -10.72 10.91 1.32
N PHE A 209 -9.97 9.90 0.85
CA PHE A 209 -9.39 8.86 1.69
C PHE A 209 -8.46 9.43 2.78
N GLY A 210 -7.55 10.34 2.40
CA GLY A 210 -6.62 10.93 3.36
C GLY A 210 -7.33 11.74 4.45
N LYS A 211 -8.42 12.43 4.10
CA LYS A 211 -9.15 13.27 5.05
C LYS A 211 -10.04 12.49 6.00
N THR A 212 -10.61 11.37 5.58
CA THR A 212 -11.45 10.54 6.45
C THR A 212 -10.64 9.85 7.55
N MET A 213 -9.36 9.57 7.32
CA MET A 213 -8.44 8.97 8.31
C MET A 213 -7.49 9.95 8.99
N GLU A 214 -7.82 11.25 9.00
CA GLU A 214 -7.00 12.23 9.67
C GLU A 214 -6.87 11.91 11.17
N ASN A 215 -5.65 11.71 11.65
CA ASN A 215 -5.41 11.46 13.07
C ASN A 215 -5.42 12.78 13.86
N VAL A 216 -6.57 13.07 14.48
CA VAL A 216 -6.79 14.27 15.30
C VAL A 216 -5.94 14.30 16.58
N ARG A 217 -5.38 13.18 17.05
CA ARG A 217 -4.47 13.17 18.22
C ARG A 217 -3.12 13.84 17.94
N ASN A 218 -2.75 13.95 16.65
CA ASN A 218 -1.51 14.61 16.25
C ASN A 218 -1.69 16.14 16.15
N HIS A 219 -2.90 16.67 16.35
CA HIS A 219 -3.11 18.11 16.39
C HIS A 219 -2.48 18.70 17.66
N VAL A 220 -1.79 19.83 17.49
CA VAL A 220 -1.10 20.54 18.58
C VAL A 220 -1.58 21.98 18.64
N ASP A 221 -1.53 22.56 19.83
CA ASP A 221 -1.73 24.00 20.02
C ASP A 221 -0.39 24.70 20.01
N VAL A 222 -0.18 25.61 19.06
CA VAL A 222 1.03 26.44 19.01
C VAL A 222 0.69 27.83 19.52
N LYS A 223 1.44 28.29 20.54
CA LYS A 223 1.35 29.65 21.07
C LYS A 223 2.63 30.41 20.74
N LEU A 224 2.48 31.56 20.08
CA LEU A 224 3.57 32.49 19.84
C LEU A 224 3.63 33.47 21.01
N VAL A 225 4.77 33.54 21.70
CA VAL A 225 4.95 34.32 22.92
C VAL A 225 6.15 35.25 22.76
N THR A 226 6.01 36.49 23.21
CA THR A 226 7.04 37.55 23.08
C THR A 226 7.64 38.03 24.39
N LYS A 227 7.20 37.47 25.52
CA LYS A 227 7.67 37.82 26.88
C LYS A 227 7.93 36.57 27.69
N TRP A 228 8.96 36.61 28.55
CA TRP A 228 9.30 35.51 29.45
C TRP A 228 8.30 35.41 30.62
N ASN A 229 8.14 36.51 31.35
CA ASN A 229 7.35 36.59 32.57
C ASN A 229 5.84 36.81 32.32
N GLY A 230 5.05 36.57 33.37
CA GLY A 230 3.63 36.89 33.44
C GLY A 230 2.72 35.71 33.11
N ARG A 231 1.42 35.85 33.38
CA ARG A 231 0.41 34.78 33.23
C ARG A 231 0.37 34.16 31.83
N TYR A 232 0.70 34.94 30.81
CA TYR A 232 0.74 34.52 29.41
C TYR A 232 2.17 34.48 28.83
N GLY A 233 3.19 34.60 29.69
CA GLY A 233 4.59 34.51 29.32
C GLY A 233 5.04 33.08 29.04
N ALA A 234 6.24 32.95 28.48
CA ALA A 234 6.81 31.66 28.09
C ALA A 234 6.99 30.73 29.31
N GLU A 235 7.42 31.27 30.46
CA GLU A 235 7.58 30.53 31.72
C GLU A 235 6.28 29.84 32.14
N ALA A 236 5.18 30.59 32.18
CA ALA A 236 3.87 30.09 32.59
C ALA A 236 3.33 29.02 31.62
N MET A 237 3.68 29.07 30.34
CA MET A 237 3.26 28.05 29.35
C MET A 237 4.13 26.79 29.45
N ILE A 238 5.44 26.93 29.65
CA ILE A 238 6.37 25.80 29.81
C ILE A 238 6.05 25.01 31.09
N ALA A 239 5.64 25.71 32.15
CA ALA A 239 5.26 25.08 33.42
C ALA A 239 3.97 24.24 33.35
N LYS A 240 3.19 24.33 32.26
CA LYS A 240 1.94 23.55 32.13
C LYS A 240 2.22 22.08 31.83
N PRO A 241 1.41 21.15 32.37
CA PRO A 241 1.62 19.71 32.22
C PRO A 241 1.50 19.22 30.78
N ASN A 242 0.79 19.96 29.92
CA ASN A 242 0.65 19.65 28.50
C ASN A 242 1.69 20.33 27.60
N PHE A 243 2.74 20.93 28.17
CA PHE A 243 3.88 21.41 27.38
C PHE A 243 4.50 20.25 26.58
N HIS A 244 4.73 20.47 25.29
CA HIS A 244 5.38 19.48 24.43
C HIS A 244 6.82 19.89 24.10
N SER A 245 6.98 21.07 23.51
CA SER A 245 8.26 21.52 22.97
C SER A 245 8.28 23.06 22.86
N ARG A 246 9.47 23.62 22.62
CA ARG A 246 9.64 25.06 22.35
C ARG A 246 10.62 25.29 21.19
N SER A 247 10.32 26.30 20.39
CA SER A 247 11.16 26.79 19.30
C SER A 247 11.43 28.29 19.51
N ILE A 248 12.68 28.66 19.78
CA ILE A 248 13.08 30.08 19.90
C ILE A 248 13.42 30.61 18.51
N PHE A 249 12.71 31.63 18.04
CA PHE A 249 13.02 32.29 16.77
C PHE A 249 13.93 33.51 16.94
N SER A 250 13.77 34.24 18.05
CA SER A 250 14.61 35.39 18.43
C SER A 250 14.57 35.60 19.95
N SER A 251 15.31 36.60 20.45
CA SER A 251 15.26 37.01 21.86
C SER A 251 13.85 37.39 22.34
N ASN A 252 12.98 37.82 21.42
CA ASN A 252 11.65 38.35 21.71
C ASN A 252 10.52 37.49 21.09
N LEU A 253 10.80 36.29 20.59
CA LEU A 253 9.77 35.43 19.98
C LEU A 253 10.08 33.95 20.16
N VAL A 254 9.14 33.25 20.79
CA VAL A 254 9.18 31.80 21.02
C VAL A 254 7.85 31.18 20.61
N ALA A 255 7.88 30.09 19.85
CA ALA A 255 6.75 29.18 19.71
C ALA A 255 6.79 28.14 20.83
N ILE A 256 5.70 28.03 21.56
CA ILE A 256 5.46 26.98 22.55
C ILE A 256 4.43 26.03 21.97
N GLU A 257 4.82 24.77 21.79
CA GLU A 257 3.93 23.70 21.35
C GLU A 257 3.34 23.01 22.57
N MET A 258 2.01 22.92 22.59
CA MET A 258 1.22 22.32 23.66
C MET A 258 0.45 21.12 23.11
N ARG A 259 0.44 20.02 23.86
CA ARG A 259 -0.45 18.89 23.60
C ARG A 259 -1.90 19.29 23.87
N LYS A 260 -2.81 18.73 23.09
CA LYS A 260 -4.26 18.85 23.33
C LYS A 260 -4.62 18.06 24.59
N LEU A 261 -5.31 18.71 25.53
CA LEU A 261 -5.89 18.06 26.72
C LEU A 261 -7.17 17.30 26.38
N GLU A 262 -7.91 17.79 25.39
CA GLU A 262 -9.14 17.19 24.89
C GLU A 262 -9.02 16.99 23.38
N VAL A 263 -9.44 15.82 22.90
CA VAL A 263 -9.43 15.47 21.48
C VAL A 263 -10.86 15.21 21.04
N LYS A 264 -11.34 16.01 20.08
CA LYS A 264 -12.66 15.83 19.47
C LYS A 264 -12.55 14.90 18.26
N PHE A 265 -13.05 13.67 18.39
CA PHE A 265 -13.18 12.74 17.27
C PHE A 265 -14.31 13.20 16.33
N ASN A 266 -13.94 13.90 15.26
CA ASN A 266 -14.87 14.45 14.27
C ASN A 266 -14.54 14.00 12.84
N LYS A 267 -13.88 12.84 12.72
CA LYS A 267 -13.48 12.25 11.43
C LYS A 267 -14.15 10.89 11.28
N PRO A 268 -14.77 10.59 10.12
CA PRO A 268 -15.38 9.30 9.85
C PRO A 268 -14.28 8.27 9.49
N ILE A 269 -13.44 7.93 10.47
CA ILE A 269 -12.26 7.06 10.28
C ILE A 269 -12.61 5.65 9.78
N TYR A 270 -13.85 5.20 10.05
CA TYR A 270 -14.39 3.94 9.56
C TYR A 270 -14.43 3.85 8.04
N VAL A 271 -14.63 4.99 7.34
CA VAL A 271 -14.64 5.04 5.87
C VAL A 271 -13.28 4.65 5.33
N GLY A 272 -12.22 5.26 5.85
CA GLY A 272 -10.88 5.00 5.37
C GLY A 272 -10.35 3.61 5.75
N MET A 273 -10.72 3.09 6.93
CA MET A 273 -10.44 1.71 7.30
C MET A 273 -11.08 0.73 6.30
N CYS A 274 -12.36 0.93 5.97
CA CYS A 274 -13.06 0.07 5.01
C CYS A 274 -12.47 0.19 3.60
N ILE A 275 -12.15 1.40 3.12
CA ILE A 275 -11.44 1.60 1.84
C ILE A 275 -10.13 0.81 1.79
N LEU A 276 -9.33 0.84 2.88
CA LEU A 276 -8.08 0.10 2.95
C LEU A 276 -8.26 -1.41 2.84
N ASP A 277 -9.26 -1.97 3.51
CA ASP A 277 -9.47 -3.42 3.47
C ASP A 277 -10.16 -3.87 2.18
N ILE A 278 -11.15 -3.14 1.70
CA ILE A 278 -11.80 -3.40 0.41
C ILE A 278 -10.78 -3.30 -0.73
N SER A 279 -9.86 -2.32 -0.70
CA SER A 279 -8.82 -2.21 -1.73
C SER A 279 -7.93 -3.43 -1.83
N LYS A 280 -7.65 -4.13 -0.73
CA LYS A 280 -6.88 -5.37 -0.75
C LYS A 280 -7.64 -6.46 -1.53
N VAL A 281 -8.96 -6.53 -1.40
CA VAL A 281 -9.78 -7.53 -2.10
C VAL A 281 -9.52 -7.53 -3.61
N CYS A 282 -9.43 -6.34 -4.24
CA CYS A 282 -9.13 -6.21 -5.66
C CYS A 282 -7.73 -6.74 -6.04
N LEU A 283 -6.71 -6.39 -5.27
CA LEU A 283 -5.34 -6.84 -5.56
C LEU A 283 -5.18 -8.36 -5.33
N TYR A 284 -5.81 -8.88 -4.28
CA TYR A 284 -5.75 -10.29 -3.92
C TYR A 284 -6.60 -11.16 -4.87
N GLU A 285 -7.73 -10.66 -5.38
CA GLU A 285 -8.51 -11.33 -6.44
C GLU A 285 -7.65 -11.54 -7.67
N PHE A 286 -7.00 -10.48 -8.16
CA PHE A 286 -6.14 -10.60 -9.34
C PHE A 286 -5.00 -11.62 -9.15
N HIS A 287 -4.42 -11.71 -7.95
CA HIS A 287 -3.37 -12.69 -7.70
C HIS A 287 -3.91 -14.11 -7.47
N HIS A 288 -4.73 -14.30 -6.44
CA HIS A 288 -5.14 -15.63 -5.95
C HIS A 288 -6.26 -16.26 -6.76
N GLU A 289 -7.11 -15.46 -7.41
CA GLU A 289 -8.28 -15.96 -8.17
C GLU A 289 -8.02 -15.97 -9.69
N TYR A 290 -7.01 -15.21 -10.17
CA TYR A 290 -6.68 -15.14 -11.59
C TYR A 290 -5.25 -15.60 -11.92
N MET A 291 -4.21 -14.89 -11.47
CA MET A 291 -2.82 -15.17 -11.89
C MET A 291 -2.30 -16.52 -11.38
N LEU A 292 -2.57 -16.87 -10.12
CA LEU A 292 -2.08 -18.09 -9.50
C LEU A 292 -2.77 -19.35 -10.07
N PRO A 293 -4.11 -19.40 -10.29
CA PRO A 293 -4.74 -20.51 -10.98
C PRO A 293 -4.32 -20.64 -12.46
N LEU A 294 -3.97 -19.53 -13.12
CA LEU A 294 -3.62 -19.53 -14.54
C LEU A 294 -2.21 -20.06 -14.81
N TYR A 295 -1.26 -19.75 -13.93
CA TYR A 295 0.15 -20.07 -14.14
C TYR A 295 0.75 -21.01 -13.08
N HIS A 296 0.05 -21.25 -11.98
CA HIS A 296 0.50 -22.09 -10.87
C HIS A 296 1.91 -21.68 -10.37
N ASP A 297 2.81 -22.64 -10.23
CA ASP A 297 4.20 -22.47 -9.77
C ASP A 297 5.10 -21.71 -10.76
N LYS A 298 4.60 -21.46 -11.98
CA LYS A 298 5.29 -20.68 -13.03
C LYS A 298 5.11 -19.18 -12.89
N CYS A 299 4.35 -18.72 -11.90
CA CYS A 299 4.14 -17.29 -11.63
C CYS A 299 4.62 -16.94 -10.23
N LYS A 300 5.52 -15.96 -10.15
CA LYS A 300 6.08 -15.47 -8.89
C LYS A 300 5.93 -13.96 -8.81
N ILE A 301 5.47 -13.44 -7.67
CA ILE A 301 5.50 -12.00 -7.40
C ILE A 301 6.92 -11.63 -7.00
N MET A 302 7.61 -10.87 -7.83
CA MET A 302 8.91 -10.30 -7.49
C MET A 302 8.76 -9.22 -6.41
N TYR A 303 7.81 -8.32 -6.61
CA TYR A 303 7.67 -7.12 -5.79
C TYR A 303 6.23 -6.60 -5.78
N THR A 304 5.83 -5.99 -4.68
CA THR A 304 4.57 -5.24 -4.57
C THR A 304 4.76 -3.92 -3.81
N ASP A 305 4.06 -2.88 -4.24
CA ASP A 305 3.87 -1.64 -3.47
C ASP A 305 2.45 -1.10 -3.69
N THR A 306 1.61 -1.31 -2.68
CA THR A 306 0.22 -0.82 -2.54
C THR A 306 -0.75 -1.36 -3.58
N ASP A 307 -0.63 -0.93 -4.82
CA ASP A 307 -1.53 -1.18 -5.95
C ASP A 307 -0.85 -1.89 -7.12
N SER A 308 0.42 -2.23 -6.95
CA SER A 308 1.24 -2.77 -8.04
C SER A 308 1.87 -4.12 -7.71
N LEU A 309 2.04 -4.93 -8.74
CA LEU A 309 2.60 -6.29 -8.74
C LEU A 309 3.58 -6.43 -9.89
N ILE A 310 4.84 -6.73 -9.57
CA ILE A 310 5.83 -7.15 -10.56
C ILE A 310 5.87 -8.67 -10.52
N TYR A 311 5.56 -9.31 -11.64
CA TYR A 311 5.57 -10.76 -11.78
C TYR A 311 6.75 -11.22 -12.61
N HIS A 312 7.30 -12.39 -12.28
CA HIS A 312 8.07 -13.23 -13.18
C HIS A 312 7.20 -14.43 -13.56
N ILE A 313 6.90 -14.56 -14.86
CA ILE A 313 5.95 -15.54 -15.40
C ILE A 313 6.67 -16.39 -16.43
N GLU A 314 6.69 -17.70 -16.26
CA GLU A 314 7.10 -18.64 -17.32
C GLU A 314 5.85 -19.12 -18.08
N CYS A 315 5.76 -18.79 -19.37
CA CYS A 315 4.65 -19.19 -20.23
C CYS A 315 5.03 -19.09 -21.69
N GLU A 316 4.20 -19.60 -22.60
CA GLU A 316 4.45 -19.47 -24.03
C GLU A 316 4.43 -18.01 -24.49
N ASN A 317 3.34 -17.29 -24.20
CA ASN A 317 3.18 -15.89 -24.56
C ASN A 317 2.19 -15.18 -23.62
N VAL A 318 2.71 -14.26 -22.78
CA VAL A 318 1.87 -13.50 -21.83
C VAL A 318 0.92 -12.53 -22.54
N TYR A 319 1.29 -12.04 -23.73
CA TYR A 319 0.48 -11.04 -24.45
C TYR A 319 -0.75 -11.68 -25.12
N GLU A 320 -0.66 -12.92 -25.61
CA GLU A 320 -1.85 -13.67 -26.05
C GLU A 320 -2.85 -13.86 -24.91
N GLN A 321 -2.31 -14.14 -23.72
CA GLN A 321 -3.10 -14.33 -22.52
C GLN A 321 -3.78 -13.02 -22.08
N MET A 322 -3.09 -11.89 -22.15
CA MET A 322 -3.68 -10.57 -21.92
C MET A 322 -4.76 -10.22 -22.96
N LYS A 323 -4.57 -10.59 -24.24
CA LYS A 323 -5.58 -10.38 -25.29
C LYS A 323 -6.84 -11.20 -25.03
N ARG A 324 -6.70 -12.46 -24.63
CA ARG A 324 -7.84 -13.33 -24.29
C ARG A 324 -8.68 -12.75 -23.16
N ASP A 325 -8.02 -12.26 -22.11
CA ASP A 325 -8.68 -11.79 -20.90
C ASP A 325 -8.66 -10.25 -20.79
N ILE A 326 -8.74 -9.55 -21.94
CA ILE A 326 -8.58 -8.09 -22.08
C ILE A 326 -9.47 -7.27 -21.14
N ALA A 327 -10.63 -7.82 -20.74
CA ALA A 327 -11.54 -7.18 -19.80
C ALA A 327 -10.92 -6.93 -18.41
N ARG A 328 -9.85 -7.64 -18.06
CA ARG A 328 -9.09 -7.45 -16.81
C ARG A 328 -8.00 -6.39 -16.90
N PHE A 329 -7.67 -5.96 -18.12
CA PHE A 329 -6.51 -5.11 -18.40
C PHE A 329 -6.90 -3.76 -18.98
N ASP A 330 -6.18 -2.72 -18.58
CA ASP A 330 -6.12 -1.46 -19.31
C ASP A 330 -4.89 -1.47 -20.22
N THR A 331 -5.16 -1.51 -21.52
CA THR A 331 -4.17 -1.53 -22.60
C THR A 331 -4.21 -0.26 -23.43
N SER A 332 -4.94 0.76 -22.98
CA SER A 332 -5.16 1.98 -23.75
C SER A 332 -3.90 2.83 -23.99
N ASP A 333 -2.87 2.63 -23.18
CA ASP A 333 -1.59 3.32 -23.28
C ASP A 333 -0.54 2.53 -24.09
N TYR A 334 -0.89 1.37 -24.66
CA TYR A 334 -0.05 0.67 -25.63
C TYR A 334 0.05 1.46 -26.95
N ALA A 335 1.12 1.22 -27.70
CA ALA A 335 1.24 1.75 -29.06
C ALA A 335 0.19 1.12 -29.98
N SER A 336 -0.40 1.90 -30.90
CA SER A 336 -1.42 1.40 -31.84
C SER A 336 -0.89 0.34 -32.80
N ASP A 337 0.41 0.38 -33.09
CA ASP A 337 1.17 -0.54 -33.93
C ASP A 337 2.02 -1.52 -33.09
N ASN A 338 1.62 -1.78 -31.84
CA ASN A 338 2.36 -2.70 -30.98
C ASN A 338 2.51 -4.09 -31.62
N ILE A 339 3.71 -4.65 -31.52
CA ILE A 339 4.11 -5.92 -32.16
C ILE A 339 3.34 -7.15 -31.64
N TYR A 340 2.59 -7.00 -30.54
CA TYR A 340 1.81 -8.06 -29.91
C TYR A 340 0.38 -8.13 -30.45
N GLY A 341 -0.06 -7.12 -31.21
CA GLY A 341 -1.44 -6.99 -31.69
C GLY A 341 -2.45 -6.80 -30.56
N ILE A 342 -2.04 -6.20 -29.44
CA ILE A 342 -2.92 -5.89 -28.31
C ILE A 342 -3.89 -4.76 -28.69
N PRO A 343 -5.22 -4.96 -28.56
CA PRO A 343 -6.20 -3.89 -28.74
C PRO A 343 -6.05 -2.80 -27.68
N LEU A 344 -6.29 -1.53 -28.04
CA LEU A 344 -6.26 -0.41 -27.09
C LEU A 344 -7.63 -0.24 -26.42
N MET A 345 -7.77 -0.72 -25.18
CA MET A 345 -9.06 -0.74 -24.47
C MET A 345 -8.96 -0.24 -23.03
N ASN A 346 -10.12 0.05 -22.44
CA ASN A 346 -10.31 0.19 -20.99
C ASN A 346 -9.60 1.36 -20.29
N LYS A 347 -9.40 2.46 -21.02
CA LYS A 347 -8.69 3.67 -20.57
C LYS A 347 -9.14 4.19 -19.20
N LYS A 348 -8.25 4.08 -18.21
CA LYS A 348 -8.38 4.58 -16.84
C LYS A 348 -9.58 4.03 -16.06
N ILE A 349 -10.15 2.89 -16.48
CA ILE A 349 -11.25 2.25 -15.74
C ILE A 349 -10.73 1.78 -14.37
N PRO A 350 -11.32 2.23 -13.25
CA PRO A 350 -10.85 1.85 -11.93
C PRO A 350 -10.93 0.34 -11.68
N GLY A 351 -9.90 -0.23 -11.06
CA GLY A 351 -9.83 -1.64 -10.68
C GLY A 351 -9.19 -2.57 -11.71
N LEU A 352 -8.97 -2.10 -12.95
CA LEU A 352 -8.29 -2.90 -13.97
C LEU A 352 -6.77 -2.78 -13.86
N MET A 353 -6.06 -3.82 -14.29
CA MET A 353 -4.60 -3.85 -14.31
C MET A 353 -4.07 -3.19 -15.56
N LYS A 354 -3.26 -2.13 -15.43
CA LYS A 354 -2.44 -1.62 -16.54
C LYS A 354 -1.03 -2.20 -16.47
N ASP A 355 -0.42 -2.38 -17.63
CA ASP A 355 1.03 -2.62 -17.74
C ASP A 355 1.78 -1.29 -17.69
N GLU A 356 2.52 -1.04 -16.62
CA GLU A 356 3.31 0.18 -16.42
C GLU A 356 4.39 0.39 -17.49
N ASN A 357 4.78 -0.67 -18.20
CA ASN A 357 5.75 -0.57 -19.27
C ASN A 357 5.12 -0.32 -20.65
N ASN A 358 3.80 -0.33 -20.79
CA ASN A 358 3.08 -0.12 -22.05
C ASN A 358 3.62 -1.02 -23.18
N GLY A 359 3.88 -2.30 -22.89
CA GLY A 359 4.41 -3.28 -23.83
C GLY A 359 5.94 -3.27 -23.98
N ALA A 360 6.67 -2.32 -23.39
CA ALA A 360 8.12 -2.37 -23.39
C ALA A 360 8.63 -3.51 -22.49
N ILE A 361 9.61 -4.28 -22.98
CA ILE A 361 10.04 -5.51 -22.32
C ILE A 361 10.91 -5.17 -21.12
N MET A 362 10.49 -5.55 -19.91
CA MET A 362 11.37 -5.55 -18.74
C MET A 362 12.31 -6.74 -18.84
N THR A 363 13.60 -6.48 -18.99
CA THR A 363 14.60 -7.52 -19.22
C THR A 363 15.17 -8.08 -17.91
N GLU A 364 15.27 -7.23 -16.89
CA GLU A 364 15.92 -7.56 -15.62
C GLU A 364 15.28 -6.81 -14.46
N PHE A 365 15.11 -7.51 -13.33
CA PHE A 365 14.62 -6.97 -12.07
C PHE A 365 15.61 -7.27 -10.95
N VAL A 366 15.88 -6.28 -10.10
CA VAL A 366 16.61 -6.46 -8.84
C VAL A 366 15.92 -5.71 -7.70
N GLY A 367 15.61 -6.43 -6.62
CA GLY A 367 14.91 -5.92 -5.46
C GLY A 367 15.69 -6.20 -4.17
N LEU A 368 16.04 -5.14 -3.44
CA LEU A 368 16.78 -5.28 -2.19
C LEU A 368 15.86 -5.41 -0.98
N ARG A 369 14.80 -4.60 -0.94
CA ARG A 369 13.76 -4.58 0.10
C ARG A 369 12.59 -3.70 -0.35
N ALA A 370 11.54 -3.61 0.47
CA ALA A 370 10.43 -2.68 0.23
C ALA A 370 10.91 -1.25 -0.10
N LYS A 371 10.47 -0.72 -1.25
CA LYS A 371 10.79 0.60 -1.81
C LYS A 371 12.28 0.81 -2.14
N MET A 372 13.00 -0.27 -2.42
CA MET A 372 14.40 -0.26 -2.86
C MET A 372 14.63 -1.35 -3.92
N TYR A 373 14.52 -0.98 -5.20
CA TYR A 373 14.60 -1.88 -6.34
C TYR A 373 15.03 -1.13 -7.61
N ALA A 374 15.45 -1.88 -8.63
CA ALA A 374 15.74 -1.36 -9.96
C ALA A 374 15.21 -2.29 -11.07
N LEU A 375 14.84 -1.70 -12.21
CA LEU A 375 14.30 -2.37 -13.40
C LEU A 375 15.13 -1.96 -14.62
N LYS A 376 15.51 -2.91 -15.47
CA LYS A 376 15.94 -2.66 -16.86
C LYS A 376 14.77 -2.93 -17.79
N VAL A 377 14.47 -1.97 -18.65
CA VAL A 377 13.38 -2.05 -19.62
C VAL A 377 13.92 -1.63 -20.97
N ASP A 378 13.70 -2.47 -21.98
CA ASP A 378 14.20 -2.23 -23.33
C ASP A 378 13.67 -0.90 -23.89
N GLY A 379 14.54 -0.17 -24.58
CA GLY A 379 14.26 1.17 -25.08
C GLY A 379 14.03 2.27 -24.02
N LYS A 380 14.19 1.97 -22.72
CA LYS A 380 13.99 2.94 -21.62
C LYS A 380 15.21 3.03 -20.71
N LYS A 381 15.33 4.15 -19.99
CA LYS A 381 16.34 4.29 -18.93
C LYS A 381 15.97 3.45 -17.72
N ASP A 382 16.97 2.93 -17.02
CA ASP A 382 16.79 2.17 -15.78
C ASP A 382 15.87 2.90 -14.79
N THR A 383 14.83 2.21 -14.35
CA THR A 383 13.99 2.70 -13.26
C THR A 383 14.64 2.29 -11.95
N LYS A 384 15.04 3.28 -11.14
CA LYS A 384 15.73 3.04 -9.85
C LYS A 384 14.95 3.68 -8.71
N LYS A 385 14.66 2.90 -7.67
CA LYS A 385 14.01 3.36 -6.43
C LYS A 385 14.92 3.07 -5.24
N ALA A 386 15.16 4.07 -4.40
CA ALA A 386 15.89 3.93 -3.14
C ALA A 386 15.27 4.85 -2.09
N LYS A 387 14.36 4.30 -1.26
CA LYS A 387 13.65 5.08 -0.25
C LYS A 387 14.63 5.79 0.70
N GLY A 388 14.47 7.11 0.82
CA GLY A 388 15.27 7.96 1.70
C GLY A 388 16.50 8.58 1.01
N VAL A 389 16.82 8.19 -0.21
CA VAL A 389 17.86 8.80 -1.04
C VAL A 389 17.23 9.84 -1.98
N LYS A 390 17.90 10.96 -2.21
CA LYS A 390 17.42 12.02 -3.11
C LYS A 390 17.37 11.52 -4.57
N SER A 391 16.32 11.92 -5.30
CA SER A 391 16.08 11.48 -6.68
C SER A 391 17.23 11.79 -7.64
N ASN A 392 17.86 12.96 -7.50
CA ASN A 392 19.03 13.34 -8.30
C ASN A 392 20.25 12.46 -8.03
N VAL A 393 20.45 12.00 -6.78
CA VAL A 393 21.53 11.07 -6.42
C VAL A 393 21.25 9.70 -7.01
N VAL A 394 20.02 9.19 -6.89
CA VAL A 394 19.62 7.92 -7.51
C VAL A 394 19.78 7.96 -9.02
N ALA A 395 19.40 9.07 -9.66
CA ALA A 395 19.50 9.21 -11.11
C ALA A 395 20.95 9.23 -11.62
N ARG A 396 21.85 9.94 -10.92
CA ARG A 396 23.20 10.27 -11.42
C ARG A 396 24.34 9.43 -10.84
N LYS A 397 24.18 8.87 -9.63
CA LYS A 397 25.28 8.24 -8.88
C LYS A 397 25.02 6.77 -8.50
N ILE A 398 23.87 6.23 -8.87
CA ILE A 398 23.51 4.84 -8.60
C ILE A 398 23.15 4.20 -9.94
N THR A 399 23.79 3.11 -10.30
CA THR A 399 23.49 2.33 -11.52
C THR A 399 22.60 1.14 -11.20
N PHE A 400 22.07 0.44 -12.21
CA PHE A 400 21.42 -0.85 -11.97
C PHE A 400 22.42 -1.87 -11.39
N ASP A 401 23.65 -1.89 -11.90
CA ASP A 401 24.68 -2.83 -11.47
C ASP A 401 25.07 -2.63 -10.00
N ASP A 402 25.00 -1.40 -9.47
CA ASP A 402 25.15 -1.13 -8.04
C ASP A 402 24.12 -1.94 -7.19
N TYR A 403 22.89 -2.10 -7.66
CA TYR A 403 21.88 -2.92 -6.98
C TYR A 403 22.21 -4.42 -7.07
N VAL A 404 22.65 -4.87 -8.24
CA VAL A 404 23.05 -6.27 -8.46
C VAL A 404 24.26 -6.62 -7.58
N GLN A 405 25.27 -5.74 -7.55
CA GLN A 405 26.45 -5.88 -6.72
C GLN A 405 26.07 -5.91 -5.24
N CYS A 406 25.27 -4.93 -4.79
CA CYS A 406 24.76 -4.90 -3.41
C CYS A 406 24.06 -6.21 -3.03
N LEU A 407 23.20 -6.75 -3.91
CA LEU A 407 22.49 -8.01 -3.67
C LEU A 407 23.44 -9.21 -3.60
N ARG A 408 24.34 -9.37 -4.59
CA ARG A 408 25.19 -10.56 -4.75
C ARG A 408 26.34 -10.60 -3.75
N GLU A 409 27.00 -9.46 -3.55
CA GLU A 409 28.16 -9.34 -2.65
C GLU A 409 27.76 -9.07 -1.21
N LYS A 410 26.46 -8.86 -0.94
CA LYS A 410 25.91 -8.57 0.40
C LYS A 410 26.60 -7.36 1.05
N ILE A 411 26.90 -6.32 0.27
CA ILE A 411 27.54 -5.08 0.73
C ILE A 411 26.58 -3.90 0.81
N GLU A 412 26.76 -3.02 1.79
CA GLU A 412 26.07 -1.73 1.84
C GLU A 412 26.82 -0.68 1.03
N MET A 413 26.09 0.17 0.32
CA MET A 413 26.68 1.25 -0.48
C MET A 413 26.20 2.60 0.03
N SER A 414 27.15 3.47 0.35
CA SER A 414 26.86 4.85 0.77
C SER A 414 27.03 5.85 -0.36
N ARG A 415 26.25 6.94 -0.32
CA ARG A 415 26.36 8.08 -1.23
C ARG A 415 26.20 9.39 -0.46
N ASP A 416 26.96 10.39 -0.88
CA ASP A 416 26.76 11.77 -0.44
C ASP A 416 25.55 12.39 -1.11
N GLN A 417 24.69 13.00 -0.30
CA GLN A 417 23.57 13.80 -0.76
C GLN A 417 23.49 15.14 -0.02
N SER A 418 22.98 16.14 -0.74
CA SER A 418 22.67 17.44 -0.15
C SER A 418 21.16 17.60 -0.05
N ARG A 419 20.68 18.14 1.07
CA ARG A 419 19.28 18.49 1.28
C ARG A 419 19.16 19.90 1.81
N ILE A 420 18.15 20.61 1.31
CA ILE A 420 17.68 21.84 1.91
C ILE A 420 16.81 21.44 3.11
N THR A 421 17.12 21.99 4.27
CA THR A 421 16.33 21.82 5.49
C THR A 421 16.00 23.19 6.07
N SER A 422 14.82 23.32 6.67
CA SER A 422 14.44 24.51 7.41
C SER A 422 14.52 24.18 8.89
N GLN A 423 15.32 24.94 9.63
CA GLN A 423 15.36 24.89 11.08
C GLN A 423 15.06 26.30 11.59
N LEU A 424 13.97 26.43 12.36
CA LEU A 424 13.50 27.72 12.89
C LEU A 424 13.31 28.78 11.80
N HIS A 425 12.70 28.40 10.67
CA HIS A 425 12.52 29.22 9.46
C HIS A 425 13.82 29.73 8.80
N LYS A 426 14.98 29.30 9.26
CA LYS A 426 16.26 29.51 8.55
C LYS A 426 16.52 28.32 7.65
N VAL A 427 16.79 28.60 6.39
CA VAL A 427 17.04 27.59 5.37
C VAL A 427 18.53 27.26 5.34
N TYR A 428 18.86 25.99 5.50
CA TYR A 428 20.23 25.48 5.44
C TYR A 428 20.37 24.47 4.31
N THR A 429 21.53 24.47 3.68
CA THR A 429 21.97 23.36 2.83
C THR A 429 22.82 22.42 3.67
N VAL A 430 22.32 21.22 3.94
CA VAL A 430 23.03 20.20 4.71
C VAL A 430 23.53 19.12 3.77
N ARG A 431 24.81 18.78 3.86
CA ARG A 431 25.41 17.62 3.20
C ARG A 431 25.47 16.47 4.20
N GLU A 432 25.04 15.28 3.79
CA GLU A 432 25.09 14.07 4.60
C GLU A 432 25.54 12.88 3.74
N THR A 433 26.33 11.97 4.32
CA THR A 433 26.61 10.66 3.76
C THR A 433 25.54 9.69 4.23
N LYS A 434 24.91 8.97 3.30
CA LYS A 434 23.78 8.09 3.60
C LYS A 434 23.99 6.72 2.98
N ILE A 435 23.62 5.67 3.72
CA ILE A 435 23.46 4.32 3.18
C ILE A 435 22.37 4.38 2.11
N ALA A 436 22.80 4.29 0.85
CA ALA A 436 21.97 4.43 -0.32
C ALA A 436 21.33 3.09 -0.70
N LEU A 437 22.10 2.01 -0.65
CA LEU A 437 21.66 0.63 -0.91
C LEU A 437 22.09 -0.27 0.25
N SER A 438 21.22 -1.22 0.60
CA SER A 438 21.48 -2.20 1.66
C SER A 438 20.85 -3.54 1.27
N PRO A 439 21.57 -4.66 1.40
CA PRO A 439 21.08 -5.98 0.99
C PRO A 439 20.19 -6.62 2.05
N TYR A 440 19.92 -5.94 3.16
CA TYR A 440 19.12 -6.47 4.25
C TYR A 440 17.65 -6.09 4.08
N ASP A 441 16.78 -7.10 4.14
CA ASP A 441 15.34 -6.95 4.32
C ASP A 441 14.95 -7.63 5.63
N ASP A 442 14.22 -6.92 6.48
CA ASP A 442 13.71 -7.43 7.74
C ASP A 442 12.21 -7.74 7.67
N LYS A 443 11.51 -7.35 6.59
CA LYS A 443 10.09 -7.67 6.45
C LYS A 443 9.82 -9.13 6.13
N ARG A 444 10.81 -9.83 5.59
CA ARG A 444 10.76 -11.23 5.16
C ARG A 444 12.08 -11.90 5.53
N TYR A 445 12.05 -13.21 5.69
CA TYR A 445 13.24 -14.03 5.90
C TYR A 445 13.98 -14.21 4.57
N ILE A 446 15.24 -13.77 4.49
CA ILE A 446 16.08 -14.01 3.31
C ILE A 446 16.61 -15.44 3.39
N VAL A 447 16.31 -16.27 2.40
CA VAL A 447 16.82 -17.63 2.33
C VAL A 447 18.34 -17.58 2.11
N PRO A 448 19.16 -18.26 2.94
CA PRO A 448 20.61 -18.28 2.79
C PRO A 448 21.02 -18.66 1.36
N ASP A 449 21.98 -17.91 0.83
CA ASP A 449 22.59 -18.11 -0.50
C ASP A 449 21.59 -18.19 -1.66
N SER A 450 20.45 -17.52 -1.49
CA SER A 450 19.40 -17.41 -2.48
C SER A 450 18.92 -15.96 -2.63
N THR A 451 18.28 -15.67 -3.76
CA THR A 451 17.54 -14.43 -3.99
C THR A 451 16.06 -14.57 -3.60
N ASN A 452 15.66 -15.73 -3.08
CA ASN A 452 14.31 -15.99 -2.59
C ASN A 452 14.14 -15.50 -1.14
N THR A 453 12.91 -15.14 -0.80
CA THR A 453 12.53 -14.80 0.58
C THR A 453 11.26 -15.51 0.98
N LEU A 454 11.13 -15.82 2.28
CA LEU A 454 9.94 -16.41 2.86
C LEU A 454 9.25 -15.40 3.79
N PRO A 455 7.91 -15.39 3.87
CA PRO A 455 7.22 -14.64 4.92
C PRO A 455 7.62 -15.18 6.29
N TRP A 456 7.69 -14.32 7.29
CA TRP A 456 7.81 -14.79 8.68
C TRP A 456 6.62 -15.70 9.03
N GLY A 457 6.89 -16.81 9.71
CA GLY A 457 5.92 -17.87 10.02
C GLY A 457 5.84 -18.99 8.98
N HIS A 458 6.58 -18.91 7.87
CA HIS A 458 6.65 -20.00 6.90
C HIS A 458 7.25 -21.26 7.53
N LEU A 459 6.72 -22.44 7.17
CA LEU A 459 7.10 -23.74 7.78
C LEU A 459 8.58 -24.12 7.57
N ARG A 460 9.18 -23.57 6.51
CA ARG A 460 10.58 -23.80 6.13
C ARG A 460 11.57 -22.93 6.91
N ILE A 461 11.08 -21.98 7.70
CA ILE A 461 11.91 -21.20 8.61
C ILE A 461 12.06 -22.03 9.88
N LEU A 462 13.15 -22.80 9.95
CA LEU A 462 13.56 -23.47 11.18
C LEU A 462 13.96 -22.37 12.17
N LEU A 463 13.26 -22.30 13.31
CA LEU A 463 13.54 -21.36 14.40
C LEU A 463 14.72 -21.83 15.25
#